data_AF-A0A133ZZQ3-F1
#
_entry.id   AF-A0A133ZZQ3-F1
#
_cell.length_a   1.000
_cell.length_b   1.000
_cell.length_c   1.000
_cell.angle_alpha   90.00
_cell.angle_beta   90.00
_cell.angle_gamma   90.00
#
_symmetry.space_group_name_H-M   'P 1'
#
loop_
_entity.id
_entity.type
_entity.pdbx_description
1 polymer ?
#
loop_
_entity_poly.entity_id
_entity_poly.type
_entity_poly.pdbx_seq_one_letter_code
_entity_poly.pdbx_strand_id
1 'polypeptide(L)'
;IEKEWTLEKLINLYEKDIRLINHFYYSLMLKLYSSKYKERFLKVIEKCYSSQYKDLIEIGAKCILKLYLDYGDFKDKIEKIYLIDGEKLYYILEELIRKFDSIEYSNEIKEIILKLKEKDLIYYSLEKLFNHQKIDLSRDKEFLLELMKFKNIDKIIHSFLEYLEERAVSILDYTDIIINLCENILSKDKKLLQSELMIMSDISKLTVKLYDETSNSKSNKNKKIAMKCLDFWDIMYEKGLVYAREAIKELMNR
;
A
#
# COMPACT_ATOMS: atom_id res chain seq x y z
N ILE A 1 -36.42 13.22 -20.70
CA ILE A 1 -35.48 14.36 -20.73
C ILE A 1 -34.40 14.04 -21.75
N GLU A 2 -34.07 14.98 -22.63
CA GLU A 2 -33.07 14.79 -23.68
C GLU A 2 -31.65 14.71 -23.08
N LYS A 3 -30.89 13.67 -23.46
CA LYS A 3 -29.58 13.36 -22.88
C LYS A 3 -28.59 14.52 -23.09
N GLU A 4 -28.56 15.08 -24.29
CA GLU A 4 -27.59 16.11 -24.66
C GLU A 4 -27.85 17.42 -23.90
N TRP A 5 -29.12 17.86 -23.85
CA TRP A 5 -29.54 18.99 -23.03
C TRP A 5 -29.16 18.81 -21.55
N THR A 6 -29.33 17.60 -21.01
CA THR A 6 -28.98 17.30 -19.60
C THR A 6 -27.48 17.46 -19.36
N LEU A 7 -26.64 16.91 -20.24
CA LEU A 7 -25.18 16.99 -20.11
C LEU A 7 -24.69 18.44 -20.24
N GLU A 8 -25.30 19.22 -21.12
CA GLU A 8 -25.00 20.65 -21.26
C GLU A 8 -25.29 21.42 -19.97
N LYS A 9 -26.48 21.23 -19.39
CA LYS A 9 -26.85 21.89 -18.12
C LYS A 9 -25.94 21.45 -16.99
N LEU A 10 -25.60 20.17 -16.93
CA LEU A 10 -24.73 19.62 -15.89
C LEU A 10 -23.32 20.25 -15.92
N ILE A 11 -22.67 20.28 -17.09
CA ILE A 11 -21.32 20.86 -17.19
C ILE A 11 -21.34 22.37 -16.92
N ASN A 12 -22.36 23.10 -17.39
CA ASN A 12 -22.52 24.52 -17.10
C ASN A 12 -22.68 24.78 -15.58
N LEU A 13 -23.39 23.91 -14.87
CA LEU A 13 -23.53 24.01 -13.41
C LEU A 13 -22.19 23.77 -12.70
N TYR A 14 -21.47 22.72 -13.07
CA TYR A 14 -20.19 22.39 -12.44
C TYR A 14 -19.10 23.43 -12.72
N GLU A 15 -19.08 24.03 -13.89
CA GLU A 15 -18.15 25.13 -14.19
C GLU A 15 -18.45 26.39 -13.40
N LYS A 16 -19.73 26.64 -13.11
CA LYS A 16 -20.19 27.78 -12.29
C LYS A 16 -19.87 27.57 -10.82
N ASP A 17 -20.12 26.38 -10.28
CA ASP A 17 -19.84 26.04 -8.89
C ASP A 17 -19.52 24.55 -8.73
N ILE A 18 -18.25 24.23 -8.50
CA ILE A 18 -17.77 22.86 -8.30
C ILE A 18 -18.35 22.20 -7.04
N ARG A 19 -18.88 22.98 -6.08
CA ARG A 19 -19.51 22.43 -4.85
C ARG A 19 -20.82 21.71 -5.14
N LEU A 20 -21.37 21.86 -6.35
CA LEU A 20 -22.53 21.11 -6.81
C LEU A 20 -22.16 19.66 -7.18
N ILE A 21 -20.88 19.36 -7.32
CA ILE A 21 -20.39 18.00 -7.56
C ILE A 21 -20.45 17.22 -6.26
N ASN A 22 -21.04 16.03 -6.33
CA ASN A 22 -21.12 15.13 -5.18
C ASN A 22 -21.06 13.66 -5.65
N HIS A 23 -20.81 12.76 -4.70
CA HIS A 23 -20.65 11.34 -4.97
C HIS A 23 -21.92 10.67 -5.55
N PHE A 24 -23.13 11.16 -5.24
CA PHE A 24 -24.38 10.54 -5.70
C PHE A 24 -24.53 10.59 -7.23
N TYR A 25 -23.97 11.61 -7.88
CA TYR A 25 -24.03 11.79 -9.33
C TYR A 25 -22.73 11.43 -10.05
N TYR A 26 -21.84 10.66 -9.42
CA TYR A 26 -20.54 10.31 -10.00
C TYR A 26 -20.66 9.59 -11.36
N SER A 27 -21.60 8.64 -11.48
CA SER A 27 -21.84 7.93 -12.75
C SER A 27 -22.36 8.83 -13.86
N LEU A 28 -23.22 9.81 -13.52
CA LEU A 28 -23.73 10.81 -14.44
C LEU A 28 -22.62 11.78 -14.86
N MET A 29 -21.79 12.21 -13.91
CA MET A 29 -20.63 13.05 -14.15
C MET A 29 -19.66 12.39 -15.15
N LEU A 30 -19.38 11.09 -15.02
CA LEU A 30 -18.53 10.37 -15.98
C LEU A 30 -19.10 10.31 -17.40
N LYS A 31 -20.43 10.47 -17.60
CA LYS A 31 -20.99 10.57 -18.96
C LYS A 31 -20.57 11.85 -19.68
N LEU A 32 -20.10 12.87 -18.96
CA LEU A 32 -19.52 14.08 -19.56
C LEU A 32 -18.21 13.75 -20.29
N TYR A 33 -17.45 12.78 -19.78
CA TYR A 33 -16.20 12.35 -20.39
C TYR A 33 -16.43 11.74 -21.78
N SER A 34 -17.43 10.88 -21.93
CA SER A 34 -17.80 10.25 -23.21
C SER A 34 -18.65 11.16 -24.13
N SER A 35 -18.62 12.47 -23.93
CA SER A 35 -19.45 13.43 -24.66
C SER A 35 -18.60 14.54 -25.29
N LYS A 36 -19.22 15.42 -26.08
CA LYS A 36 -18.57 16.63 -26.62
C LYS A 36 -18.01 17.57 -25.54
N TYR A 37 -18.35 17.35 -24.27
CA TYR A 37 -17.90 18.15 -23.13
C TYR A 37 -16.64 17.61 -22.43
N LYS A 38 -15.96 16.58 -22.98
CA LYS A 38 -14.75 15.97 -22.39
C LYS A 38 -13.76 17.00 -21.82
N GLU A 39 -13.29 17.93 -22.65
CA GLU A 39 -12.27 18.92 -22.25
C GLU A 39 -12.73 19.83 -21.10
N ARG A 40 -14.00 20.22 -21.12
CA ARG A 40 -14.61 21.02 -20.05
C ARG A 40 -14.69 20.22 -18.76
N PHE A 41 -15.07 18.95 -18.87
CA PHE A 41 -15.12 18.04 -17.74
C PHE A 41 -13.74 17.79 -17.11
N LEU A 42 -12.69 17.59 -17.91
CA LEU A 42 -11.32 17.45 -17.39
C LEU A 42 -10.89 18.67 -16.57
N LYS A 43 -11.18 19.89 -17.04
CA LYS A 43 -10.92 21.13 -16.28
C LYS A 43 -11.69 21.20 -14.97
N VAL A 44 -12.93 20.71 -14.94
CA VAL A 44 -13.73 20.61 -13.71
C VAL A 44 -13.08 19.65 -12.71
N ILE A 45 -12.57 18.50 -13.16
CA ILE A 45 -11.86 17.54 -12.30
C ILE A 45 -10.57 18.16 -11.73
N GLU A 46 -9.81 18.91 -12.52
CA GLU A 46 -8.62 19.62 -12.01
C GLU A 46 -8.96 20.66 -10.93
N LYS A 47 -10.09 21.38 -11.11
CA LYS A 47 -10.60 22.31 -10.09
C LYS A 47 -10.97 21.58 -8.79
N CYS A 48 -11.62 20.41 -8.90
CA CYS A 48 -11.95 19.59 -7.73
C CYS A 48 -10.68 19.12 -7.00
N TYR A 49 -9.71 18.60 -7.75
CA TYR A 49 -8.42 18.15 -7.21
C TYR A 49 -7.61 19.28 -6.55
N SER A 50 -7.79 20.52 -7.00
CA SER A 50 -7.11 21.70 -6.46
C SER A 50 -7.93 22.46 -5.42
N SER A 51 -9.08 21.90 -5.02
CA SER A 51 -9.99 22.50 -4.05
C SER A 51 -9.42 22.51 -2.62
N GLN A 52 -10.02 23.31 -1.76
CA GLN A 52 -9.81 23.30 -0.31
C GLN A 52 -10.81 22.39 0.43
N TYR A 53 -11.88 21.96 -0.24
CA TYR A 53 -12.92 21.11 0.35
C TYR A 53 -12.54 19.64 0.18
N LYS A 54 -12.42 18.93 1.30
CA LYS A 54 -12.02 17.52 1.37
C LYS A 54 -12.82 16.62 0.42
N ASP A 55 -14.15 16.74 0.39
CA ASP A 55 -15.01 15.95 -0.49
C ASP A 55 -14.70 16.18 -1.97
N LEU A 56 -14.36 17.41 -2.36
CA LEU A 56 -14.00 17.74 -3.74
C LEU A 56 -12.59 17.24 -4.09
N ILE A 57 -11.65 17.32 -3.14
CA ILE A 57 -10.31 16.72 -3.31
C ILE A 57 -10.44 15.22 -3.54
N GLU A 58 -11.28 14.54 -2.74
CA GLU A 58 -11.56 13.11 -2.87
C GLU A 58 -12.10 12.76 -4.26
N ILE A 59 -13.16 13.45 -4.70
CA ILE A 59 -13.76 13.22 -6.02
C ILE A 59 -12.73 13.47 -7.13
N GLY A 60 -11.98 14.57 -7.05
CA GLY A 60 -10.94 14.92 -8.01
C GLY A 60 -9.83 13.88 -8.09
N ALA A 61 -9.28 13.46 -6.94
CA ALA A 61 -8.23 12.47 -6.83
C ALA A 61 -8.66 11.10 -7.39
N LYS A 62 -9.84 10.61 -7.00
CA LYS A 62 -10.40 9.35 -7.52
C LYS A 62 -10.68 9.42 -9.01
N CYS A 63 -11.22 10.54 -9.51
CA CYS A 63 -11.44 10.75 -10.94
C CYS A 63 -10.14 10.80 -11.74
N ILE A 64 -9.11 11.50 -11.25
CA ILE A 64 -7.81 11.56 -11.93
C ILE A 64 -7.26 10.15 -12.11
N LEU A 65 -7.21 9.35 -11.04
CA LEU A 65 -6.71 7.98 -11.14
C LEU A 65 -7.57 7.13 -12.08
N LYS A 66 -8.90 7.22 -11.98
CA LYS A 66 -9.80 6.46 -12.86
C LYS A 66 -9.58 6.82 -14.33
N LEU A 67 -9.51 8.09 -14.67
CA LEU A 67 -9.34 8.55 -16.05
C LEU A 67 -7.94 8.23 -16.59
N TYR A 68 -6.95 8.18 -15.71
CA TYR A 68 -5.62 7.68 -16.04
C TYR A 68 -5.64 6.18 -16.38
N LEU A 69 -6.18 5.34 -15.50
CA LEU A 69 -6.21 3.88 -15.72
C LEU A 69 -7.07 3.50 -16.93
N ASP A 70 -8.24 4.12 -17.08
CA ASP A 70 -9.19 3.76 -18.13
C ASP A 70 -8.82 4.35 -19.51
N TYR A 71 -8.14 5.51 -19.55
CA TYR A 71 -7.94 6.28 -20.80
C TYR A 71 -6.57 6.97 -20.98
N GLY A 72 -5.69 6.92 -20.00
CA GLY A 72 -4.36 7.57 -20.04
C GLY A 72 -4.36 9.08 -19.80
N ASP A 73 -5.50 9.70 -19.47
CA ASP A 73 -5.56 11.12 -19.12
C ASP A 73 -4.87 11.39 -17.78
N PHE A 74 -4.41 12.63 -17.54
CA PHE A 74 -3.65 13.02 -16.33
C PHE A 74 -2.36 12.22 -16.08
N LYS A 75 -1.79 11.62 -17.13
CA LYS A 75 -0.52 10.88 -17.06
C LYS A 75 0.61 11.68 -16.42
N ASP A 76 0.70 12.98 -16.70
CA ASP A 76 1.68 13.89 -16.10
C ASP A 76 1.61 13.92 -14.57
N LYS A 77 0.40 13.84 -14.00
CA LYS A 77 0.19 13.85 -12.54
C LYS A 77 0.55 12.51 -11.92
N ILE A 78 0.16 11.40 -12.55
CA ILE A 78 0.42 10.04 -12.04
C ILE A 78 1.89 9.66 -12.20
N GLU A 79 2.56 10.07 -13.28
CA GLU A 79 4.00 9.89 -13.42
C GLU A 79 4.80 10.62 -12.33
N LYS A 80 4.28 11.76 -11.87
CA LYS A 80 4.85 12.57 -10.79
C LYS A 80 4.13 12.37 -9.46
N ILE A 81 3.56 11.19 -9.21
CA ILE A 81 2.84 10.89 -7.96
C ILE A 81 3.71 11.12 -6.70
N TYR A 82 5.03 10.96 -6.82
CA TYR A 82 6.01 11.26 -5.78
C TYR A 82 6.13 12.77 -5.46
N LEU A 83 5.43 13.67 -6.14
CA LEU A 83 5.31 15.09 -5.79
C LEU A 83 3.98 15.40 -5.09
N ILE A 84 3.06 14.44 -5.01
CA ILE A 84 1.74 14.59 -4.39
C ILE A 84 1.85 14.24 -2.91
N ASP A 85 1.21 15.02 -2.04
CA ASP A 85 1.21 14.85 -0.59
C ASP A 85 -0.20 15.09 0.00
N GLY A 86 -0.36 14.75 1.28
CA GLY A 86 -1.57 15.02 2.06
C GLY A 86 -2.80 14.26 1.56
N GLU A 87 -3.97 14.90 1.65
CA GLU A 87 -5.26 14.27 1.31
C GLU A 87 -5.33 13.76 -0.13
N LYS A 88 -4.66 14.45 -1.07
CA LYS A 88 -4.62 14.06 -2.47
C LYS A 88 -3.96 12.71 -2.66
N LEU A 89 -2.78 12.52 -2.05
CA LEU A 89 -2.06 11.25 -2.11
C LEU A 89 -2.86 10.15 -1.42
N TYR A 90 -3.44 10.45 -0.25
CA TYR A 90 -4.29 9.52 0.48
C TYR A 90 -5.43 8.96 -0.38
N TYR A 91 -6.21 9.85 -1.03
CA TYR A 91 -7.34 9.41 -1.84
C TYR A 91 -6.95 8.68 -3.12
N ILE A 92 -5.81 9.03 -3.73
CA ILE A 92 -5.23 8.27 -4.85
C ILE A 92 -4.85 6.86 -4.36
N LEU A 93 -4.14 6.77 -3.23
CA LEU A 93 -3.69 5.50 -2.68
C LEU A 93 -4.87 4.60 -2.30
N GLU A 94 -5.88 5.12 -1.62
CA GLU A 94 -7.12 4.38 -1.32
C GLU A 94 -7.75 3.77 -2.57
N GLU A 95 -7.81 4.52 -3.67
CA GLU A 95 -8.41 4.07 -4.92
C GLU A 95 -7.52 3.06 -5.68
N LEU A 96 -6.18 3.21 -5.61
CA LEU A 96 -5.23 2.21 -6.10
C LEU A 96 -5.44 0.87 -5.38
N ILE A 97 -5.50 0.89 -4.05
CA ILE A 97 -5.63 -0.33 -3.23
C ILE A 97 -7.01 -0.98 -3.45
N ARG A 98 -8.07 -0.17 -3.61
CA ARG A 98 -9.40 -0.67 -3.94
C ARG A 98 -9.44 -1.47 -5.24
N LYS A 99 -8.60 -1.09 -6.22
CA LYS A 99 -8.52 -1.71 -7.56
C LYS A 99 -7.34 -2.69 -7.71
N PHE A 100 -6.55 -2.94 -6.67
CA PHE A 100 -5.29 -3.67 -6.75
C PHE A 100 -5.41 -5.10 -7.34
N ASP A 101 -6.47 -5.79 -6.98
CA ASP A 101 -6.78 -7.16 -7.42
C ASP A 101 -7.52 -7.22 -8.77
N SER A 102 -7.74 -6.08 -9.43
CA SER A 102 -8.28 -6.03 -10.79
C SER A 102 -7.25 -6.54 -11.80
N ILE A 103 -7.60 -7.61 -12.52
CA ILE A 103 -6.75 -8.20 -13.57
C ILE A 103 -6.31 -7.15 -14.60
N GLU A 104 -7.20 -6.22 -14.93
CA GLU A 104 -6.97 -5.18 -15.95
C GLU A 104 -5.84 -4.21 -15.58
N TYR A 105 -5.71 -3.85 -14.30
CA TYR A 105 -4.84 -2.76 -13.86
C TYR A 105 -3.72 -3.19 -12.90
N SER A 106 -3.66 -4.48 -12.52
CA SER A 106 -2.81 -4.94 -11.41
C SER A 106 -1.34 -4.53 -11.57
N ASN A 107 -0.75 -4.70 -12.76
CA ASN A 107 0.66 -4.34 -12.99
C ASN A 107 0.89 -2.83 -12.94
N GLU A 108 0.01 -2.04 -13.56
CA GLU A 108 0.12 -0.58 -13.57
C GLU A 108 -0.05 0.00 -12.16
N ILE A 109 -0.98 -0.54 -11.37
CA ILE A 109 -1.16 -0.15 -9.96
C ILE A 109 0.11 -0.43 -9.15
N LYS A 110 0.72 -1.61 -9.31
CA LYS A 110 1.98 -1.96 -8.64
C LYS A 110 3.08 -0.94 -8.99
N GLU A 111 3.27 -0.64 -10.27
CA GLU A 111 4.27 0.34 -10.71
C GLU A 111 4.04 1.73 -10.11
N ILE A 112 2.79 2.19 -10.01
CA ILE A 112 2.45 3.47 -9.39
C ILE A 112 2.78 3.46 -7.90
N ILE A 113 2.39 2.40 -7.17
CA ILE A 113 2.68 2.29 -5.74
C ILE A 113 4.20 2.27 -5.49
N LEU A 114 4.97 1.55 -6.31
CA LEU A 114 6.44 1.46 -6.17
C LEU A 114 7.16 2.80 -6.36
N LYS A 115 6.59 3.76 -7.09
CA LYS A 115 7.12 5.14 -7.18
C LYS A 115 7.08 5.89 -5.85
N LEU A 116 6.32 5.40 -4.86
CA LEU A 116 6.16 6.01 -3.55
C LEU A 116 7.10 5.44 -2.48
N LYS A 117 8.07 4.59 -2.84
CA LYS A 117 8.95 3.89 -1.87
C LYS A 117 9.67 4.78 -0.86
N GLU A 118 10.01 6.02 -1.23
CA GLU A 118 10.72 7.00 -0.39
C GLU A 118 9.78 7.95 0.38
N LYS A 119 8.48 7.93 0.08
CA LYS A 119 7.48 8.81 0.69
C LYS A 119 7.12 8.35 2.10
N ASP A 120 6.83 9.30 2.97
CA ASP A 120 6.15 9.00 4.22
C ASP A 120 4.65 8.84 3.94
N LEU A 121 4.22 7.58 3.79
CA LEU A 121 2.86 7.25 3.41
C LEU A 121 1.93 7.17 4.61
N ILE A 122 0.63 7.31 4.33
CA ILE A 122 -0.42 6.91 5.26
C ILE A 122 -0.58 5.39 5.10
N TYR A 123 0.06 4.63 5.99
CA TYR A 123 0.18 3.19 5.86
C TYR A 123 -1.12 2.41 6.07
N TYR A 124 -2.14 3.02 6.69
CA TYR A 124 -3.48 2.44 6.78
C TYR A 124 -4.04 2.00 5.41
N SER A 125 -3.70 2.71 4.32
CA SER A 125 -4.09 2.29 2.98
C SER A 125 -3.33 1.04 2.52
N LEU A 126 -2.03 0.93 2.82
CA LEU A 126 -1.23 -0.25 2.46
C LEU A 126 -1.55 -1.48 3.31
N GLU A 127 -1.90 -1.30 4.59
CA GLU A 127 -2.38 -2.37 5.48
C GLU A 127 -3.57 -3.12 4.86
N LYS A 128 -4.46 -2.41 4.15
CA LYS A 128 -5.61 -3.00 3.46
C LYS A 128 -5.23 -4.00 2.36
N LEU A 129 -4.00 -3.98 1.84
CA LEU A 129 -3.53 -5.05 0.94
C LEU A 129 -3.62 -6.41 1.63
N PHE A 130 -3.24 -6.44 2.91
CA PHE A 130 -3.19 -7.63 3.73
C PHE A 130 -4.53 -7.88 4.42
N ASN A 131 -5.07 -6.87 5.13
CA ASN A 131 -6.32 -6.99 5.90
C ASN A 131 -7.54 -7.31 5.02
N HIS A 132 -7.57 -6.84 3.77
CA HIS A 132 -8.66 -7.15 2.83
C HIS A 132 -8.27 -8.27 1.85
N GLN A 133 -7.18 -9.00 2.12
CA GLN A 133 -6.75 -10.18 1.38
C GLN A 133 -6.64 -9.94 -0.14
N LYS A 134 -6.06 -8.80 -0.52
CA LYS A 134 -5.89 -8.37 -1.93
C LYS A 134 -4.68 -9.01 -2.61
N ILE A 135 -3.76 -9.54 -1.80
CA ILE A 135 -2.51 -10.16 -2.24
C ILE A 135 -2.72 -11.61 -2.69
N ASP A 136 -2.18 -11.96 -3.84
CA ASP A 136 -1.97 -13.32 -4.31
C ASP A 136 -0.48 -13.52 -4.52
N LEU A 137 0.15 -14.42 -3.73
CA LEU A 137 1.60 -14.62 -3.79
C LEU A 137 2.09 -15.04 -5.18
N SER A 138 1.31 -15.82 -5.93
CA SER A 138 1.71 -16.28 -7.28
C SER A 138 1.81 -15.11 -8.27
N ARG A 139 0.97 -14.09 -8.08
CA ARG A 139 0.89 -12.89 -8.92
C ARG A 139 1.77 -11.74 -8.40
N ASP A 140 1.94 -11.65 -7.08
CA ASP A 140 2.39 -10.44 -6.40
C ASP A 140 3.75 -10.57 -5.72
N LYS A 141 4.43 -11.72 -5.83
CA LYS A 141 5.73 -11.97 -5.17
C LYS A 141 6.76 -10.85 -5.41
N GLU A 142 7.01 -10.48 -6.66
CA GLU A 142 8.00 -9.43 -7.00
C GLU A 142 7.60 -8.06 -6.44
N PHE A 143 6.30 -7.74 -6.48
CA PHE A 143 5.80 -6.52 -5.89
C PHE A 143 6.02 -6.49 -4.38
N LEU A 144 5.75 -7.60 -3.67
CA LEU A 144 5.99 -7.69 -2.24
C LEU A 144 7.47 -7.54 -1.90
N LEU A 145 8.38 -8.14 -2.68
CA LEU A 145 9.82 -8.01 -2.46
C LEU A 145 10.29 -6.55 -2.53
N GLU A 146 9.74 -5.76 -3.46
CA GLU A 146 10.02 -4.32 -3.56
C GLU A 146 9.28 -3.49 -2.50
N LEU A 147 8.03 -3.85 -2.18
CA LEU A 147 7.25 -3.21 -1.13
C LEU A 147 7.99 -3.29 0.22
N MET A 148 8.61 -4.44 0.54
CA MET A 148 9.36 -4.62 1.78
C MET A 148 10.58 -3.70 1.92
N LYS A 149 10.97 -2.98 0.87
CA LYS A 149 12.08 -2.01 0.87
C LYS A 149 11.64 -0.56 1.12
N PHE A 150 10.35 -0.31 1.34
CA PHE A 150 9.86 1.06 1.56
C PHE A 150 10.40 1.66 2.87
N LYS A 151 10.57 2.99 2.89
CA LYS A 151 11.20 3.71 4.01
C LYS A 151 10.53 3.47 5.37
N ASN A 152 9.19 3.46 5.43
CA ASN A 152 8.41 3.32 6.68
C ASN A 152 7.56 2.03 6.69
N ILE A 153 8.09 0.95 6.10
CA ILE A 153 7.40 -0.35 5.96
C ILE A 153 7.06 -1.04 7.29
N ASP A 154 7.76 -0.69 8.35
CA ASP A 154 7.51 -1.17 9.72
C ASP A 154 6.03 -1.03 10.12
N LYS A 155 5.33 -0.01 9.64
CA LYS A 155 3.90 0.22 9.93
C LYS A 155 2.96 -0.87 9.42
N ILE A 156 3.32 -1.64 8.38
CA ILE A 156 2.46 -2.72 7.85
C ILE A 156 2.74 -4.10 8.47
N ILE A 157 3.77 -4.21 9.32
CA ILE A 157 4.26 -5.53 9.77
C ILE A 157 3.16 -6.33 10.47
N HIS A 158 2.33 -5.65 11.25
CA HIS A 158 1.26 -6.26 11.99
C HIS A 158 0.23 -6.92 11.06
N SER A 159 -0.28 -6.15 10.11
CA SER A 159 -1.20 -6.63 9.07
C SER A 159 -0.59 -7.73 8.21
N PHE A 160 0.71 -7.65 7.90
CA PHE A 160 1.39 -8.71 7.16
C PHE A 160 1.50 -10.01 7.99
N LEU A 161 1.81 -9.92 9.28
CA LEU A 161 1.86 -11.07 10.17
C LEU A 161 0.49 -11.74 10.32
N GLU A 162 -0.58 -10.97 10.53
CA GLU A 162 -1.95 -11.49 10.58
C GLU A 162 -2.34 -12.17 9.26
N TYR A 163 -2.01 -11.55 8.13
CA TYR A 163 -2.22 -12.16 6.82
C TYR A 163 -1.50 -13.50 6.66
N LEU A 164 -0.26 -13.63 7.13
CA LEU A 164 0.46 -14.92 7.08
C LEU A 164 -0.20 -15.96 7.98
N GLU A 165 -0.69 -15.57 9.16
CA GLU A 165 -1.41 -16.47 10.08
C GLU A 165 -2.70 -17.02 9.47
N GLU A 166 -3.42 -16.22 8.69
CA GLU A 166 -4.69 -16.61 8.08
C GLU A 166 -4.53 -17.36 6.75
N ARG A 167 -3.54 -16.99 5.93
CA ARG A 167 -3.47 -17.40 4.50
C ARG A 167 -2.25 -18.23 4.13
N ALA A 168 -1.14 -18.17 4.88
CA ALA A 168 0.06 -18.86 4.44
C ALA A 168 -0.13 -20.38 4.57
N VAL A 169 -0.02 -21.10 3.45
CA VAL A 169 0.04 -22.57 3.46
C VAL A 169 1.33 -23.03 4.15
N SER A 170 2.43 -22.33 3.88
CA SER A 170 3.69 -22.44 4.63
C SER A 170 4.35 -21.07 4.67
N ILE A 171 4.97 -20.74 5.81
CA ILE A 171 5.74 -19.50 5.92
C ILE A 171 6.97 -19.50 4.99
N LEU A 172 7.43 -20.69 4.58
CA LEU A 172 8.58 -20.85 3.70
C LEU A 172 8.37 -20.21 2.33
N ASP A 173 7.13 -20.18 1.83
CA ASP A 173 6.81 -19.54 0.55
C ASP A 173 7.06 -18.02 0.58
N TYR A 174 7.03 -17.44 1.77
CA TYR A 174 7.25 -16.01 2.04
C TYR A 174 8.67 -15.70 2.55
N THR A 175 9.58 -16.67 2.59
CA THR A 175 10.94 -16.51 3.16
C THR A 175 11.64 -15.24 2.66
N ASP A 176 11.73 -15.06 1.34
CA ASP A 176 12.46 -13.93 0.74
C ASP A 176 11.83 -12.58 1.14
N ILE A 177 10.51 -12.54 1.24
CA ILE A 177 9.72 -11.35 1.62
C ILE A 177 9.97 -11.03 3.11
N ILE A 178 9.92 -12.04 3.98
CA ILE A 178 10.17 -11.89 5.42
C ILE A 178 11.59 -11.42 5.69
N ILE A 179 12.58 -12.00 4.99
CA ILE A 179 13.99 -11.60 5.13
C ILE A 179 14.17 -10.14 4.72
N ASN A 180 13.65 -9.71 3.56
CA ASN A 180 13.74 -8.31 3.13
C ASN A 180 13.10 -7.35 4.13
N LEU A 181 11.93 -7.71 4.67
CA LEU A 181 11.23 -6.90 5.67
C LEU A 181 12.07 -6.76 6.94
N CYS A 182 12.60 -7.87 7.46
CA CYS A 182 13.42 -7.88 8.66
C CYS A 182 14.72 -7.07 8.45
N GLU A 183 15.40 -7.26 7.32
CA GLU A 183 16.62 -6.50 6.99
C GLU A 183 16.35 -5.00 6.92
N ASN A 184 15.27 -4.59 6.24
CA ASN A 184 14.90 -3.19 6.15
C ASN A 184 14.64 -2.60 7.54
N ILE A 185 13.75 -3.20 8.34
CA ILE A 185 13.41 -2.64 9.65
C ILE A 185 14.62 -2.67 10.59
N LEU A 186 15.35 -3.78 10.66
CA LEU A 186 16.50 -3.90 11.55
C LEU A 186 17.70 -3.08 11.09
N SER A 187 17.74 -2.56 9.87
CA SER A 187 18.76 -1.60 9.44
C SER A 187 18.59 -0.21 10.09
N LYS A 188 17.39 0.12 10.59
CA LYS A 188 17.07 1.45 11.15
C LYS A 188 17.78 1.74 12.47
N ASP A 189 17.96 3.02 12.76
CA ASP A 189 18.57 3.47 14.01
C ASP A 189 17.80 3.00 15.25
N LYS A 190 18.55 2.63 16.30
CA LYS A 190 18.02 2.12 17.57
C LYS A 190 16.93 3.01 18.16
N LYS A 191 17.10 4.33 18.10
CA LYS A 191 16.13 5.30 18.67
C LYS A 191 14.77 5.24 17.98
N LEU A 192 14.72 4.98 16.68
CA LEU A 192 13.48 4.83 15.91
C LEU A 192 12.78 3.51 16.25
N LEU A 193 13.55 2.43 16.40
CA LEU A 193 13.02 1.11 16.75
C LEU A 193 12.49 1.04 18.19
N GLN A 194 13.10 1.78 19.13
CA GLN A 194 12.70 1.76 20.53
C GLN A 194 11.36 2.47 20.80
N SER A 195 10.94 3.41 19.94
CA SER A 195 9.61 4.04 20.06
C SER A 195 8.46 3.10 19.68
N GLU A 196 8.74 1.93 19.09
CA GLU A 196 7.75 1.10 18.42
C GLU A 196 7.76 -0.34 18.94
N LEU A 197 7.44 -0.52 20.22
CA LEU A 197 7.47 -1.82 20.91
C LEU A 197 6.66 -2.92 20.19
N MET A 198 5.54 -2.55 19.56
CA MET A 198 4.68 -3.48 18.81
C MET A 198 5.39 -4.08 17.58
N ILE A 199 6.14 -3.26 16.84
CA ILE A 199 6.89 -3.68 15.66
C ILE A 199 7.94 -4.73 16.04
N MET A 200 8.60 -4.56 17.19
CA MET A 200 9.61 -5.50 17.65
C MET A 200 9.04 -6.86 18.05
N SER A 201 7.86 -6.87 18.67
CA SER A 201 7.11 -8.10 18.93
C SER A 201 6.83 -8.85 17.61
N ASP A 202 6.37 -8.13 16.59
CA ASP A 202 5.94 -8.76 15.34
C ASP A 202 7.11 -9.26 14.49
N ILE A 203 8.26 -8.54 14.47
CA ILE A 203 9.51 -9.07 13.88
C ILE A 203 9.95 -10.35 14.60
N SER A 204 9.89 -10.36 15.94
CA SER A 204 10.28 -11.52 16.73
C SER A 204 9.40 -12.72 16.39
N LYS A 205 8.07 -12.54 16.32
CA LYS A 205 7.13 -13.60 15.92
C LYS A 205 7.40 -14.12 14.50
N LEU A 206 7.65 -13.23 13.53
CA LEU A 206 7.95 -13.61 12.15
C LEU A 206 9.23 -14.46 12.07
N THR A 207 10.29 -14.01 12.73
CA THR A 207 11.59 -14.69 12.72
C THR A 207 11.55 -16.04 13.43
N VAL A 208 10.80 -16.16 14.53
CA VAL A 208 10.56 -17.43 15.25
C VAL A 208 9.84 -18.43 14.37
N LYS A 209 8.70 -18.06 13.76
CA LYS A 209 7.96 -18.97 12.89
C LYS A 209 8.82 -19.46 11.72
N LEU A 210 9.59 -18.56 11.11
CA LEU A 210 10.48 -18.93 10.01
C LEU A 210 11.63 -19.84 10.47
N TYR A 211 12.18 -19.60 11.67
CA TYR A 211 13.19 -20.47 12.27
C TYR A 211 12.64 -21.86 12.57
N ASP A 212 11.45 -21.96 13.18
CA ASP A 212 10.83 -23.23 13.56
C ASP A 212 10.56 -24.12 12.34
N GLU A 213 10.08 -23.55 11.22
CA GLU A 213 9.89 -24.30 9.97
C GLU A 213 11.21 -24.69 9.27
N THR A 214 12.35 -24.08 9.62
CA THR A 214 13.63 -24.29 8.92
C THR A 214 14.70 -25.03 9.72
N SER A 215 14.70 -24.93 11.05
CA SER A 215 15.78 -25.39 11.94
C SER A 215 16.01 -26.90 11.88
N ASN A 216 14.94 -27.69 11.82
CA ASN A 216 15.00 -29.15 11.75
C ASN A 216 15.19 -29.71 10.33
N SER A 217 15.30 -28.83 9.33
CA SER A 217 15.41 -29.26 7.94
C SER A 217 16.82 -29.75 7.60
N LYS A 218 16.89 -30.85 6.86
CA LYS A 218 18.16 -31.36 6.30
C LYS A 218 18.65 -30.53 5.11
N SER A 219 17.80 -29.66 4.55
CA SER A 219 18.15 -28.82 3.40
C SER A 219 19.17 -27.74 3.78
N ASN A 220 20.26 -27.64 3.00
CA ASN A 220 21.23 -26.57 3.15
C ASN A 220 20.61 -25.17 2.99
N LYS A 221 19.57 -25.04 2.16
CA LYS A 221 18.84 -23.77 2.01
C LYS A 221 18.16 -23.39 3.33
N ASN A 222 17.43 -24.32 3.94
CA ASN A 222 16.71 -24.06 5.19
C ASN A 222 17.68 -23.80 6.35
N LYS A 223 18.81 -24.51 6.41
CA LYS A 223 19.85 -24.21 7.42
C LYS A 223 20.40 -22.78 7.30
N LYS A 224 20.58 -22.27 6.08
CA LYS A 224 20.99 -20.87 5.86
C LYS A 224 19.91 -19.89 6.32
N ILE A 225 18.63 -20.20 6.07
CA ILE A 225 17.51 -19.38 6.53
C ILE A 225 17.45 -19.36 8.06
N ALA A 226 17.56 -20.52 8.70
CA ALA A 226 17.59 -20.62 10.17
C ALA A 226 18.74 -19.80 10.77
N MET A 227 19.94 -19.87 10.18
CA MET A 227 21.08 -19.03 10.61
C MET A 227 20.77 -17.54 10.46
N LYS A 228 20.14 -17.14 9.35
CA LYS A 228 19.74 -15.74 9.13
C LYS A 228 18.74 -15.25 10.18
N CYS A 229 17.83 -16.10 10.65
CA CYS A 229 16.94 -15.76 11.76
C CYS A 229 17.70 -15.52 13.07
N LEU A 230 18.74 -16.31 13.35
CA LEU A 230 19.62 -16.08 14.51
C LEU A 230 20.37 -14.76 14.39
N ASP A 231 20.90 -14.43 13.21
CA ASP A 231 21.55 -13.14 12.95
C ASP A 231 20.60 -11.95 13.28
N PHE A 232 19.31 -12.07 12.93
CA PHE A 232 18.31 -11.05 13.27
C PHE A 232 18.09 -10.94 14.78
N TRP A 233 18.06 -12.07 15.50
CA TRP A 233 17.94 -12.07 16.96
C TRP A 233 19.13 -11.41 17.64
N ASP A 234 20.34 -11.67 17.15
CA ASP A 234 21.57 -11.03 17.63
C ASP A 234 21.50 -9.50 17.43
N ILE A 235 21.07 -9.03 16.26
CA ILE A 235 20.87 -7.59 15.99
C ILE A 235 19.84 -6.99 16.95
N MET A 236 18.72 -7.67 17.18
CA MET A 236 17.70 -7.20 18.12
C MET A 236 18.23 -7.13 19.56
N TYR A 237 19.05 -8.10 19.96
CA TYR A 237 19.69 -8.15 21.26
C TYR A 237 20.71 -7.02 21.46
N GLU A 238 21.60 -6.79 20.49
CA GLU A 238 22.59 -5.70 20.51
C GLU A 238 21.92 -4.32 20.59
N LYS A 239 20.78 -4.18 19.91
CA LYS A 239 19.94 -2.97 19.98
C LYS A 239 19.15 -2.86 21.29
N GLY A 240 19.36 -3.75 22.27
CA GLY A 240 18.74 -3.68 23.58
C GLY A 240 17.21 -3.66 23.52
N LEU A 241 16.63 -4.34 22.53
CA LEU A 241 15.20 -4.40 22.30
C LEU A 241 14.64 -5.49 23.22
N VAL A 242 14.18 -5.05 24.39
CA VAL A 242 13.93 -5.87 25.61
C VAL A 242 13.01 -7.07 25.38
N TYR A 243 12.05 -7.00 24.43
CA TYR A 243 11.14 -8.12 24.13
C TYR A 243 11.80 -9.31 23.46
N ALA A 244 12.89 -9.11 22.72
CA ALA A 244 13.69 -10.22 22.20
C ALA A 244 14.17 -11.10 23.36
N ARG A 245 14.51 -10.52 24.53
CA ARG A 245 14.93 -11.31 25.70
C ARG A 245 13.81 -12.16 26.29
N GLU A 246 12.57 -11.69 26.33
CA GLU A 246 11.45 -12.45 26.91
C GLU A 246 11.01 -13.56 25.96
N ALA A 247 10.83 -13.26 24.67
CA ALA A 247 10.49 -14.26 23.66
C ALA A 247 11.61 -15.30 23.49
N ILE A 248 12.89 -14.89 23.40
CA ILE A 248 14.02 -15.82 23.33
C ILE A 248 14.13 -16.64 24.62
N LYS A 249 13.88 -16.07 25.81
CA LYS A 249 13.89 -16.83 27.07
C LYS A 249 12.76 -17.85 27.17
N GLU A 250 11.55 -17.52 26.74
CA GLU A 250 10.45 -18.49 26.69
C GLU A 250 10.75 -19.64 25.71
N LEU A 251 11.50 -19.36 24.64
CA LEU A 251 11.90 -20.34 23.63
C LEU A 251 13.11 -21.19 24.03
N MET A 252 14.14 -20.62 24.68
CA MET A 252 15.28 -21.37 25.21
C MET A 252 14.92 -22.31 26.37
N ASN A 253 13.76 -22.09 27.00
CA ASN A 253 13.25 -22.89 28.11
C ASN A 253 12.17 -23.91 27.68
N ARG A 254 11.92 -24.07 26.38
CA ARG A 254 11.10 -25.14 25.81
C ARG A 254 11.98 -26.20 25.15
#